data_AF-A0AAD1J0H6-F1
#
_entry.id   AF-A0AAD1J0H6-F1
#
_cell.length_a   1.000
_cell.length_b   1.000
_cell.length_c   1.000
_cell.angle_alpha   90.00
_cell.angle_beta   90.00
_cell.angle_gamma   90.00
#
_symmetry.space_group_name_H-M   'P 1'
#
loop_
_entity.id
_entity.type
_entity.pdbx_description
1 polymer ?
#
loop_
_entity_poly.entity_id
_entity_poly.type
_entity_poly.pdbx_seq_one_letter_code
_entity_poly.pdbx_strand_id
1 'polypeptide(L)'
;MVLGVCVAGLSAVGAQVRCVDAAREAARLAARGDDRSATEVAGRIAPKGAAVDLRWDGDLVYARVSSRPPILFGVNISAQAVAVAEPGVR
;
A
#
# COMPACT_ATOMS: atom_id res chain seq x y z
N MET A 1 -1.07 -31.40 2.07
CA MET A 1 -1.12 -30.25 1.15
C MET A 1 -2.14 -29.18 1.55
N VAL A 2 -3.36 -29.54 2.01
CA VAL A 2 -4.41 -28.57 2.37
C VAL A 2 -3.91 -27.49 3.34
N LEU A 3 -3.22 -27.88 4.42
CA LEU A 3 -2.70 -26.93 5.41
C LEU A 3 -1.76 -25.88 4.79
N GLY A 4 -0.87 -26.31 3.89
CA GLY A 4 0.06 -25.40 3.20
C GLY A 4 -0.67 -24.38 2.33
N VAL A 5 -1.73 -24.81 1.64
CA VAL A 5 -2.59 -23.91 0.84
C VAL A 5 -3.34 -22.94 1.75
N CYS A 6 -3.89 -23.40 2.88
CA CYS A 6 -4.55 -22.52 3.85
C CYS A 6 -3.60 -21.46 4.41
N VAL A 7 -2.37 -21.85 4.79
CA VAL A 7 -1.36 -20.92 5.30
C VAL A 7 -0.97 -19.89 4.23
N ALA A 8 -0.78 -20.32 2.98
CA ALA A 8 -0.52 -19.40 1.87
C ALA A 8 -1.69 -18.42 1.68
N GLY A 9 -2.93 -18.91 1.70
CA GLY A 9 -4.13 -18.06 1.60
C GLY A 9 -4.23 -17.03 2.72
N LEU A 10 -4.07 -17.44 3.98
CA LEU A 10 -4.07 -16.51 5.13
C LEU A 10 -2.92 -15.49 5.04
N SER A 11 -1.74 -15.90 4.59
CA SER A 11 -0.61 -15.00 4.37
C SER A 11 -0.91 -13.97 3.28
N ALA A 12 -1.60 -14.39 2.20
CA ALA A 12 -2.05 -13.50 1.14
C ALA A 12 -3.03 -12.45 1.65
N VAL A 13 -4.03 -12.87 2.44
CA VAL A 13 -5.00 -11.96 3.05
C VAL A 13 -4.31 -10.97 3.98
N GLY A 14 -3.37 -11.43 4.82
CA GLY A 14 -2.59 -10.55 5.69
C GLY A 14 -1.74 -9.54 4.91
N ALA A 15 -1.11 -9.96 3.82
CA ALA A 15 -0.36 -9.06 2.93
C ALA A 15 -1.28 -8.05 2.23
N GLN A 16 -2.48 -8.48 1.80
CA GLN A 16 -3.48 -7.61 1.19
C GLN A 16 -3.94 -6.52 2.18
N VAL A 17 -4.29 -6.90 3.41
CA VAL A 17 -4.71 -5.95 4.45
C VAL A 17 -3.61 -4.92 4.71
N ARG A 18 -2.36 -5.37 4.89
CA ARG A 18 -1.21 -4.46 5.06
C ARG A 18 -0.99 -3.53 3.88
N CYS A 19 -1.19 -4.00 2.64
CA CYS A 19 -1.12 -3.13 1.46
C CYS A 19 -2.24 -2.07 1.47
N VAL A 20 -3.46 -2.43 1.86
CA VAL A 20 -4.60 -1.50 1.96
C VAL A 20 -4.34 -0.44 3.03
N ASP A 21 -3.89 -0.85 4.21
CA ASP A 21 -3.58 0.06 5.31
C ASP A 21 -2.43 1.01 4.96
N ALA A 22 -1.37 0.46 4.35
CA ALA A 22 -0.24 1.26 3.87
C ALA A 22 -0.66 2.27 2.80
N ALA A 23 -1.49 1.86 1.83
CA ALA A 23 -1.99 2.75 0.79
C ALA A 23 -2.85 3.88 1.38
N ARG A 24 -3.76 3.55 2.32
CA ARG A 24 -4.61 4.55 2.98
C ARG A 24 -3.79 5.59 3.74
N GLU A 25 -2.80 5.14 4.51
CA GLU A 25 -1.98 6.06 5.30
C GLU A 25 -1.05 6.90 4.42
N ALA A 26 -0.49 6.33 3.35
CA ALA A 26 0.25 7.09 2.35
C ALA A 26 -0.62 8.15 1.68
N ALA A 27 -1.84 7.81 1.23
CA ALA A 27 -2.74 8.77 0.59
C ALA A 27 -3.08 9.93 1.55
N ARG A 28 -3.35 9.62 2.82
CA ARG A 28 -3.66 10.63 3.85
C ARG A 28 -2.49 11.57 4.14
N LEU A 29 -1.27 11.04 4.25
CA LEU A 29 -0.07 11.85 4.52
C LEU A 29 0.34 12.66 3.29
N ALA A 30 0.25 12.08 2.10
CA ALA A 30 0.52 12.78 0.86
C ALA A 30 -0.50 13.91 0.63
N ALA A 31 -1.78 13.70 0.95
CA ALA A 31 -2.81 14.74 0.89
C ALA A 31 -2.51 15.95 1.80
N ARG A 32 -1.68 15.77 2.84
CA ARG A 32 -1.18 16.85 3.71
C ARG A 32 0.07 17.54 3.18
N GLY A 33 0.56 17.14 2.02
CA GLY A 33 1.79 17.64 1.41
C GLY A 33 3.07 16.98 1.94
N ASP A 34 2.96 15.91 2.73
CA ASP A 34 4.11 15.20 3.29
C ASP A 34 4.35 13.86 2.58
N ASP A 35 4.79 13.93 1.32
CA ASP A 35 5.09 12.77 0.47
C ASP A 35 6.23 11.91 1.04
N ARG A 36 7.17 12.52 1.78
CA ARG A 36 8.29 11.81 2.39
C ARG A 36 7.81 10.94 3.55
N SER A 37 7.02 11.51 4.47
CA SER A 37 6.43 10.73 5.56
C SER A 37 5.44 9.69 5.03
N ALA A 38 4.68 10.01 3.98
CA ALA A 38 3.77 9.07 3.32
C ALA A 38 4.48 7.79 2.86
N THR A 39 5.61 7.94 2.16
CA THR A 39 6.38 6.79 1.66
C THR A 39 7.08 6.02 2.79
N GLU A 40 7.62 6.71 3.79
CA GLU A 40 8.26 6.08 4.96
C GLU A 40 7.26 5.27 5.81
N VAL A 41 6.13 5.89 6.16
CA VAL A 41 5.08 5.24 6.97
C VAL A 41 4.46 4.07 6.22
N ALA A 42 4.12 4.23 4.95
CA ALA A 42 3.60 3.12 4.15
C ALA A 42 4.62 2.00 4.02
N GLY A 43 5.91 2.29 3.87
CA GLY A 43 6.98 1.28 3.88
C GLY A 43 7.07 0.48 5.19
N ARG A 44 6.74 1.10 6.33
CA ARG A 44 6.69 0.40 7.64
C ARG A 44 5.48 -0.52 7.79
N ILE A 45 4.34 -0.15 7.21
CA ILE A 45 3.09 -0.93 7.30
C ILE A 45 3.10 -2.07 6.26
N ALA A 46 3.58 -1.77 5.05
CA ALA A 46 3.54 -2.65 3.92
C ALA A 46 4.35 -3.95 4.15
N PRO A 47 4.02 -5.04 3.42
CA PRO A 47 4.83 -6.24 3.44
C PRO A 47 6.27 -5.98 2.99
N LYS A 48 7.22 -6.81 3.44
CA LYS A 48 8.63 -6.70 3.02
C LYS A 48 8.76 -6.75 1.50
N GLY A 49 9.60 -5.88 0.95
CA GLY A 49 9.83 -5.78 -0.50
C GLY A 49 8.66 -5.16 -1.27
N ALA A 50 7.71 -4.52 -0.57
CA ALA A 50 6.65 -3.77 -1.24
C ALA A 50 7.19 -2.48 -1.88
N ALA A 51 6.65 -2.14 -3.04
CA ALA A 51 6.84 -0.86 -3.69
C ALA A 51 5.66 0.06 -3.37
N VAL A 52 5.96 1.32 -3.03
CA VAL A 52 5.00 2.39 -2.78
C VAL A 52 5.14 3.42 -3.91
N ASP A 53 4.03 3.75 -4.56
CA ASP A 53 3.94 4.71 -5.65
C ASP A 53 2.89 5.76 -5.31
N LEU A 54 3.25 7.04 -5.46
CA LEU A 54 2.37 8.18 -5.23
C LEU A 54 2.19 8.93 -6.55
N ARG A 55 0.93 9.07 -6.97
CA ARG A 55 0.57 9.80 -8.18
C ARG A 55 -0.43 10.90 -7.86
N TRP A 56 -0.10 12.12 -8.26
CA TRP A 56 -1.00 13.25 -8.17
C TRP A 56 -1.79 13.45 -9.47
N ASP A 57 -3.05 13.85 -9.32
CA ASP A 57 -3.96 14.22 -10.41
C ASP A 57 -4.85 15.38 -9.94
N GLY A 58 -4.43 16.60 -10.28
CA GLY A 58 -4.99 17.81 -9.65
C GLY A 58 -4.86 17.76 -8.13
N ASP A 59 -5.99 17.86 -7.44
CA ASP A 59 -6.08 17.82 -5.98
C ASP A 59 -6.21 16.38 -5.44
N LEU A 60 -6.21 15.36 -6.30
CA LEU A 60 -6.25 13.96 -5.87
C LEU A 60 -4.84 13.38 -5.80
N VAL A 61 -4.57 12.64 -4.73
CA VAL A 61 -3.38 11.79 -4.62
C VAL A 61 -3.78 10.33 -4.56
N TYR A 62 -3.23 9.55 -5.48
CA TYR A 62 -3.37 8.10 -5.55
C TYR A 62 -2.12 7.46 -4.96
N ALA A 63 -2.29 6.73 -3.87
CA ALA A 63 -1.24 5.93 -3.27
C ALA A 63 -1.44 4.47 -3.63
N ARG A 64 -0.48 3.86 -4.32
CA ARG A 64 -0.48 2.45 -4.67
C ARG A 64 0.64 1.73 -3.93
N VAL A 65 0.29 0.61 -3.30
CA VAL A 65 1.25 -0.28 -2.65
C VAL A 65 1.15 -1.65 -3.30
N SER A 66 2.28 -2.22 -3.69
CA SER A 66 2.34 -3.54 -4.33
C SER A 66 3.45 -4.40 -3.73
N SER A 67 3.19 -5.70 -3.58
CA SER A 67 4.14 -6.66 -3.04
C SER A 67 4.01 -7.99 -3.78
N ARG A 68 5.15 -8.68 -3.94
CA ARG A 68 5.22 -10.03 -4.52
C ARG A 68 5.85 -11.00 -3.52
N PRO A 69 5.08 -11.52 -2.56
CA PRO A 69 5.60 -12.43 -1.56
C PRO A 69 6.03 -13.78 -2.20
N PRO A 70 7.23 -14.31 -1.90
CA PRO A 70 7.71 -15.56 -2.49
C PRO A 70 6.81 -16.77 -2.20
N ILE A 71 6.15 -16.77 -1.03
CA ILE A 71 5.27 -17.85 -0.56
C ILE A 71 3.95 -17.94 -1.31
N LEU A 72 3.63 -16.93 -2.14
CA LEU A 72 2.38 -16.86 -2.89
C LEU A 72 2.52 -17.27 -4.35
N PHE A 73 3.49 -18.14 -4.67
CA PHE A 73 3.67 -18.71 -6.02
C PHE A 73 3.71 -17.66 -7.14
N GLY A 74 4.29 -16.49 -6.87
CA GLY A 74 4.40 -15.40 -7.85
C GLY A 74 3.15 -14.51 -7.98
N VAL A 75 2.12 -14.69 -7.16
CA VAL A 75 0.97 -13.79 -7.11
C VAL A 75 1.39 -12.41 -6.62
N ASN A 76 1.06 -11.40 -7.42
CA ASN A 76 1.25 -10.00 -7.05
C ASN A 76 0.03 -9.50 -6.28
N ILE A 77 0.28 -8.94 -5.10
CA ILE A 77 -0.73 -8.30 -4.27
C ILE A 77 -0.55 -6.80 -4.40
N SER A 78 -1.63 -6.09 -4.69
CA SER A 78 -1.62 -4.64 -4.70
C SER A 78 -2.89 -4.07 -4.09
N ALA A 79 -2.75 -2.85 -3.57
CA ALA A 79 -3.84 -2.02 -3.11
C ALA A 79 -3.61 -0.58 -3.55
N GLN A 80 -4.69 0.15 -3.75
CA GLN A 80 -4.65 1.57 -4.04
C GLN A 80 -5.65 2.30 -3.15
N ALA A 81 -5.25 3.45 -2.64
CA ALA A 81 -6.11 4.40 -1.96
C ALA A 81 -5.99 5.76 -2.63
N VAL A 82 -7.03 6.58 -2.47
CA VAL A 82 -7.09 7.94 -3.01
C VAL A 82 -7.51 8.89 -1.89
N ALA A 83 -6.92 10.08 -1.88
CA ALA A 83 -7.30 11.17 -0.98
C ALA A 83 -7.29 12.50 -1.74
N VAL A 84 -8.08 13.45 -1.26
CA VAL A 84 -8.07 14.85 -1.75
C VAL A 84 -7.08 15.63 -0.90
N ALA A 85 -6.29 16.50 -1.53
CA ALA A 85 -5.35 17.41 -0.88
C ALA A 85 -6.06 18.32 0.13
N GLU A 86 -5.39 18.60 1.24
CA GLU A 86 -5.85 19.64 2.15
C GLU A 86 -5.73 21.01 1.46
N PRO A 87 -6.62 21.98 1.76
CA PRO A 87 -6.56 23.31 1.15
C PRO A 87 -5.19 23.97 1.41
N GLY A 88 -4.54 24.47 0.34
CA GLY A 88 -3.21 25.10 0.41
C GLY A 88 -2.04 24.13 0.36
N VAL A 89 -2.31 22.82 0.28
CA VAL A 89 -1.33 21.84 -0.21
C VAL A 89 -1.39 21.89 -1.73
N ARG A 90 -0.42 22.59 -2.31
CA ARG A 90 -0.27 23.06 -3.71
C ARG A 90 -0.92 24.39 -4.06
#